data_AF-A0A498GWX3-F1
#
_entry.id   AF-A0A498GWX3-F1
#
_cell.length_a   1.000
_cell.length_b   1.000
_cell.length_c   1.000
_cell.angle_alpha   90.00
_cell.angle_beta   90.00
_cell.angle_gamma   90.00
#
_symmetry.space_group_name_H-M   'P 1'
#
loop_
_entity.id
_entity.type
_entity.pdbx_description
1 polymer ?
#
loop_
_entity_poly.entity_id
_entity_poly.type
_entity_poly.pdbx_seq_one_letter_code
_entity_poly.pdbx_strand_id
1 'polypeptide(L)'
;MKRRVKAYLLLLASITFLSLLLLFSYNELTSTTPVDSYTEYAYIPNGRSDNLSIINTTTNKVEYSLDIGDDPEGVAISPDGTKVYVTNSNLDTVSVIDTATNRITGKVQVGDNPIGIAVTKDGKTVYVANYHSDSISIIDTATNEAKYHLGVETNPIGVAVNKNGTRVYVANLGSGTVSVIDTATRTVLKPVSVGPNPYGVAIAPDGKTVYVTHINSGKISMIDTAMNNVTVINTGTATESLDLSPFGVAVSPDGSRVYVANHKRTIKGISDTPSGTVSVIDTATNSIIANVTVDKCPCGVSVNKDGTKLYVANSNSSTVSIIDTKTNSIIDTVPVGDMPSALGQFIGSPPQVPKYSPIREYLDSVIGLIHRTYISINELINGVQGFVLGIVSSVFYGVLSDLISPVIREKLGERFKKK
;
A
#
# COMPACT_ATOMS: atom_id res chain seq x y z
N MET A 1 -22.06 -57.95 -28.02
CA MET A 1 -20.97 -57.84 -27.02
C MET A 1 -19.92 -56.77 -27.39
N LYS A 2 -19.26 -56.84 -28.56
CA LYS A 2 -18.17 -55.90 -28.96
C LYS A 2 -18.50 -54.39 -28.94
N ARG A 3 -19.69 -53.96 -29.36
CA ARG A 3 -20.08 -52.53 -29.34
C ARG A 3 -20.27 -51.97 -27.91
N ARG A 4 -20.80 -52.78 -26.98
CA ARG A 4 -20.99 -52.38 -25.58
C ARG A 4 -19.66 -52.27 -24.83
N VAL A 5 -18.73 -53.18 -25.09
CA VAL A 5 -17.36 -53.13 -24.53
C VAL A 5 -16.60 -51.91 -25.04
N LYS A 6 -16.74 -51.55 -26.33
CA LYS A 6 -16.08 -50.37 -26.90
C LYS A 6 -16.63 -49.05 -26.32
N ALA A 7 -17.95 -48.94 -26.16
CA ALA A 7 -18.58 -47.78 -25.51
C ALA A 7 -18.16 -47.65 -24.04
N TYR A 8 -18.00 -48.79 -23.34
CA TYR A 8 -17.53 -48.83 -21.95
C TYR A 8 -16.08 -48.37 -21.79
N LEU A 9 -15.18 -48.84 -22.67
CA LEU A 9 -13.77 -48.41 -22.69
C LEU A 9 -13.62 -46.92 -23.01
N LEU A 10 -14.47 -46.38 -23.90
CA LEU A 10 -14.53 -44.95 -24.19
C LEU A 10 -14.98 -44.13 -22.97
N LEU A 11 -16.01 -44.59 -22.24
CA LEU A 11 -16.48 -43.93 -21.03
C LEU A 11 -15.40 -43.91 -19.93
N LEU A 12 -14.73 -45.05 -19.70
CA LEU A 12 -13.62 -45.15 -18.76
C LEU A 12 -12.47 -44.22 -19.13
N ALA A 13 -12.06 -44.21 -20.40
CA ALA A 13 -11.01 -43.33 -20.91
C ALA A 13 -11.36 -41.84 -20.70
N SER A 14 -12.62 -41.45 -20.96
CA SER A 14 -13.10 -40.09 -20.74
C SER A 14 -13.10 -39.69 -19.26
N ILE A 15 -13.52 -40.58 -18.36
CA ILE A 15 -13.48 -40.32 -16.90
C ILE A 15 -12.04 -40.20 -16.41
N THR A 16 -11.13 -41.08 -16.86
CA THR A 16 -9.71 -40.99 -16.50
C THR A 16 -9.06 -39.72 -17.02
N PHE A 17 -9.38 -39.31 -18.25
CA PHE A 17 -8.86 -38.09 -18.85
C PHE A 17 -9.35 -36.84 -18.10
N LEU A 18 -10.65 -36.79 -17.78
CA LEU A 18 -11.23 -35.69 -17.00
C LEU A 18 -10.65 -35.64 -15.57
N SER A 19 -10.42 -36.80 -14.96
CA SER A 19 -9.80 -36.90 -13.64
C SER A 19 -8.34 -36.42 -13.65
N LEU A 20 -7.56 -36.78 -14.69
CA LEU A 20 -6.20 -36.28 -14.87
C LEU A 20 -6.17 -34.77 -15.11
N LEU A 21 -7.10 -34.24 -15.91
CA LEU A 21 -7.22 -32.81 -16.15
C LEU A 21 -7.52 -32.06 -14.85
N LEU A 22 -8.46 -32.56 -14.04
CA LEU A 22 -8.79 -32.02 -12.72
C LEU A 22 -7.63 -32.12 -11.73
N LEU A 23 -6.86 -33.22 -11.74
CA LEU A 23 -5.65 -33.38 -10.93
C LEU A 23 -4.54 -32.41 -11.34
N PHE A 24 -4.34 -32.19 -12.64
CA PHE A 24 -3.38 -31.21 -13.15
C PHE A 24 -3.78 -29.79 -12.74
N SER A 25 -5.05 -29.43 -12.91
CA SER A 25 -5.58 -28.15 -12.43
C SER A 25 -5.47 -28.02 -10.90
N TYR A 26 -5.72 -29.09 -10.14
CA TYR A 26 -5.59 -29.08 -8.68
C TYR A 26 -4.14 -28.84 -8.22
N ASN A 27 -3.15 -29.45 -8.89
CA ASN A 27 -1.74 -29.26 -8.57
C ASN A 27 -1.24 -27.84 -8.88
N GLU A 28 -1.72 -27.20 -9.95
CA GLU A 28 -1.44 -25.78 -10.20
C GLU A 28 -2.06 -24.87 -9.13
N LEU A 29 -3.24 -25.22 -8.61
CA LEU A 29 -3.93 -24.46 -7.56
C LEU A 29 -3.40 -24.70 -6.14
N THR A 30 -2.68 -25.80 -5.89
CA THR A 30 -2.25 -26.23 -4.54
C THR A 30 -0.75 -26.18 -4.33
N SER A 31 0.01 -25.43 -5.11
CA SER A 31 1.39 -25.05 -4.75
C SER A 31 1.42 -24.54 -3.29
N THR A 32 1.92 -25.41 -2.40
CA THR A 32 1.93 -25.29 -0.94
C THR A 32 3.29 -24.84 -0.43
N THR A 33 3.93 -23.88 -1.09
CA THR A 33 4.84 -23.04 -0.29
C THR A 33 3.96 -22.36 0.76
N PRO A 34 4.29 -22.45 2.06
CA PRO A 34 3.73 -21.53 3.03
C PRO A 34 4.15 -20.15 2.57
N VAL A 35 3.23 -19.44 1.91
CA VAL A 35 3.45 -18.06 1.53
C VAL A 35 3.24 -17.28 2.81
N ASP A 36 4.32 -17.04 3.52
CA ASP A 36 4.41 -16.18 4.69
C ASP A 36 4.28 -14.69 4.27
N SER A 37 3.48 -14.36 3.25
CA SER A 37 3.59 -13.09 2.55
C SER A 37 2.85 -11.97 3.25
N TYR A 38 3.48 -11.47 4.31
CA TYR A 38 3.43 -10.06 4.66
C TYR A 38 4.09 -9.22 3.55
N THR A 39 3.58 -9.30 2.32
CA THR A 39 4.04 -8.40 1.26
C THR A 39 3.55 -7.01 1.60
N GLU A 40 4.48 -6.13 1.94
CA GLU A 40 4.23 -4.71 2.04
C GLU A 40 4.28 -4.11 0.62
N TYR A 41 3.41 -3.14 0.38
CA TYR A 41 3.28 -2.45 -0.89
C TYR A 41 3.47 -0.95 -0.71
N ALA A 42 4.06 -0.30 -1.72
CA ALA A 42 4.05 1.15 -1.86
C ALA A 42 3.04 1.55 -2.95
N TYR A 43 2.16 2.49 -2.64
CA TYR A 43 1.07 2.96 -3.49
C TYR A 43 1.38 4.36 -4.01
N ILE A 44 1.71 4.49 -5.29
CA ILE A 44 2.31 5.69 -5.86
C ILE A 44 1.34 6.35 -6.84
N PRO A 45 0.66 7.44 -6.44
CA PRO A 45 -0.21 8.17 -7.35
C PRO A 45 0.65 8.94 -8.36
N ASN A 46 0.31 8.78 -9.65
CA ASN A 46 1.00 9.37 -10.78
C ASN A 46 0.07 10.40 -11.42
N GLY A 47 0.27 11.68 -11.06
CA GLY A 47 -0.65 12.77 -11.38
C GLY A 47 -0.94 12.88 -12.86
N ARG A 48 0.10 12.88 -13.69
CA ARG A 48 -0.06 13.14 -15.13
C ARG A 48 -0.50 11.92 -15.94
N SER A 49 -0.33 10.71 -15.42
CA SER A 49 -0.80 9.49 -16.06
C SER A 49 -2.08 8.93 -15.42
N ASP A 50 -2.71 9.66 -14.51
CA ASP A 50 -4.04 9.38 -13.97
C ASP A 50 -4.21 7.99 -13.30
N ASN A 51 -3.09 7.41 -12.85
CA ASN A 51 -3.04 6.05 -12.36
C ASN A 51 -2.24 5.92 -11.05
N LEU A 52 -2.39 4.75 -10.41
CA LEU A 52 -1.72 4.35 -9.19
C LEU A 52 -0.81 3.17 -9.48
N SER A 53 0.49 3.34 -9.32
CA SER A 53 1.45 2.23 -9.36
C SER A 53 1.54 1.56 -7.99
N ILE A 54 1.44 0.23 -7.94
CA ILE A 54 1.53 -0.56 -6.71
C ILE A 54 2.82 -1.39 -6.76
N ILE A 55 3.80 -1.01 -5.94
CA ILE A 55 5.14 -1.60 -5.90
C ILE A 55 5.22 -2.62 -4.76
N ASN A 56 5.60 -3.87 -5.06
CA ASN A 56 5.95 -4.85 -4.04
C ASN A 56 7.30 -4.48 -3.41
N THR A 57 7.34 -4.21 -2.09
CA THR A 57 8.56 -3.74 -1.41
C THR A 57 9.62 -4.82 -1.19
N THR A 58 9.26 -6.09 -1.40
CA THR A 58 10.20 -7.22 -1.36
C THR A 58 10.96 -7.34 -2.67
N THR A 59 10.25 -7.22 -3.80
CA THR A 59 10.82 -7.40 -5.14
C THR A 59 11.24 -6.10 -5.81
N ASN A 60 10.82 -4.95 -5.27
CA ASN A 60 10.98 -3.61 -5.84
C ASN A 60 10.44 -3.50 -7.28
N LYS A 61 9.29 -4.12 -7.54
CA LYS A 61 8.65 -4.09 -8.86
C LYS A 61 7.23 -3.59 -8.76
N VAL A 62 6.80 -2.81 -9.75
CA VAL A 62 5.39 -2.51 -9.98
C VAL A 62 4.69 -3.83 -10.34
N GLU A 63 3.75 -4.26 -9.50
CA GLU A 63 2.95 -5.46 -9.74
C GLU A 63 1.57 -5.13 -10.32
N TYR A 64 1.05 -3.95 -9.98
CA TYR A 64 -0.26 -3.50 -10.44
C TYR A 64 -0.21 -2.02 -10.82
N SER A 65 -1.05 -1.65 -11.79
CA SER A 65 -1.36 -0.27 -12.13
C SER A 65 -2.88 -0.13 -12.22
N LEU A 66 -3.43 0.89 -11.57
CA LEU A 66 -4.88 1.14 -11.53
C LEU A 66 -5.17 2.55 -12.04
N ASP A 67 -6.09 2.71 -12.97
CA ASP A 67 -6.58 4.04 -13.35
C ASP A 67 -7.53 4.55 -12.25
N ILE A 68 -7.17 5.64 -11.57
CA ILE A 68 -7.80 6.03 -10.30
C ILE A 68 -8.51 7.38 -10.29
N GLY A 69 -8.31 8.22 -11.31
CA GLY A 69 -8.94 9.55 -11.38
C GLY A 69 -8.30 10.45 -12.42
N ASP A 70 -8.24 11.74 -12.13
CA ASP A 70 -7.54 12.77 -12.90
C ASP A 70 -6.70 13.57 -11.90
N ASP A 71 -5.40 13.66 -12.18
CA ASP A 71 -4.37 14.28 -11.34
C ASP A 71 -4.34 13.77 -9.88
N PRO A 72 -4.05 12.46 -9.66
CA PRO A 72 -3.92 11.94 -8.31
C PRO A 72 -2.62 12.41 -7.62
N GLU A 73 -2.73 12.91 -6.39
CA GLU A 73 -1.61 13.54 -5.68
C GLU A 73 -1.28 12.92 -4.32
N GLY A 74 -2.24 12.95 -3.39
CA GLY A 74 -2.08 12.46 -2.03
C GLY A 74 -2.55 11.03 -1.88
N VAL A 75 -1.90 10.29 -0.99
CA VAL A 75 -2.23 8.88 -0.72
C VAL A 75 -2.05 8.54 0.75
N ALA A 76 -3.01 7.80 1.29
CA ALA A 76 -2.93 7.25 2.64
C ALA A 76 -3.50 5.84 2.71
N ILE A 77 -2.73 4.92 3.30
CA ILE A 77 -3.21 3.57 3.64
C ILE A 77 -3.85 3.55 5.03
N SER A 78 -4.93 2.79 5.19
CA SER A 78 -5.56 2.56 6.49
C SER A 78 -4.61 1.76 7.41
N PRO A 79 -4.63 1.97 8.74
CA PRO A 79 -3.68 1.31 9.64
C PRO A 79 -3.84 -0.21 9.74
N ASP A 80 -4.98 -0.76 9.34
CA ASP A 80 -5.23 -2.20 9.21
C ASP A 80 -4.84 -2.74 7.82
N GLY A 81 -4.37 -1.87 6.93
CA GLY A 81 -3.95 -2.19 5.58
C GLY A 81 -5.07 -2.48 4.61
N THR A 82 -6.35 -2.44 5.01
CA THR A 82 -7.48 -2.90 4.19
C THR A 82 -7.85 -1.95 3.05
N LYS A 83 -7.59 -0.65 3.22
CA LYS A 83 -7.99 0.40 2.29
C LYS A 83 -6.85 1.35 1.97
N VAL A 84 -6.78 1.79 0.73
CA VAL A 84 -5.96 2.93 0.31
C VAL A 84 -6.88 4.04 -0.18
N TYR A 85 -6.60 5.26 0.27
CA TYR A 85 -7.32 6.47 -0.12
C TYR A 85 -6.39 7.32 -0.98
N VAL A 86 -6.87 7.77 -2.13
CA VAL A 86 -6.09 8.60 -3.06
C VAL A 86 -6.90 9.81 -3.45
N THR A 87 -6.36 11.02 -3.29
CA THR A 87 -7.02 12.24 -3.76
C THR A 87 -6.87 12.37 -5.27
N ASN A 88 -7.90 12.91 -5.94
CA ASN A 88 -7.87 13.24 -7.36
C ASN A 88 -8.15 14.73 -7.50
N SER A 89 -7.08 15.51 -7.71
CA SER A 89 -7.06 16.96 -7.59
C SER A 89 -8.00 17.67 -8.56
N ASN A 90 -8.17 17.15 -9.78
CA ASN A 90 -9.02 17.76 -10.81
C ASN A 90 -10.48 17.30 -10.76
N LEU A 91 -10.81 16.30 -9.93
CA LEU A 91 -12.16 15.73 -9.83
C LEU A 91 -12.86 16.05 -8.50
N ASP A 92 -12.19 16.73 -7.57
CA ASP A 92 -12.69 16.99 -6.22
C ASP A 92 -13.17 15.71 -5.51
N THR A 93 -12.41 14.61 -5.71
CA THR A 93 -12.75 13.30 -5.14
C THR A 93 -11.59 12.62 -4.44
N VAL A 94 -11.95 11.67 -3.57
CA VAL A 94 -11.04 10.64 -3.06
C VAL A 94 -11.49 9.27 -3.56
N SER A 95 -10.59 8.56 -4.25
CA SER A 95 -10.77 7.16 -4.63
C SER A 95 -10.46 6.25 -3.43
N VAL A 96 -11.33 5.28 -3.17
CA VAL A 96 -11.17 4.27 -2.11
C VAL A 96 -10.85 2.93 -2.75
N ILE A 97 -9.71 2.35 -2.40
CA ILE A 97 -9.19 1.12 -3.01
C ILE A 97 -9.14 0.03 -1.95
N ASP A 98 -9.69 -1.13 -2.27
CA ASP A 98 -9.55 -2.35 -1.47
C ASP A 98 -8.21 -3.01 -1.80
N THR A 99 -7.36 -3.20 -0.80
CA THR A 99 -5.98 -3.71 -0.99
C THR A 99 -5.89 -5.22 -1.16
N ALA A 100 -6.94 -5.95 -0.76
CA ALA A 100 -7.00 -7.39 -0.96
C ALA A 100 -7.26 -7.75 -2.43
N THR A 101 -8.01 -6.89 -3.13
CA THR A 101 -8.42 -7.09 -4.52
C THR A 101 -7.76 -6.13 -5.50
N ASN A 102 -7.10 -5.07 -5.01
CA ASN A 102 -6.59 -3.96 -5.80
C ASN A 102 -7.67 -3.34 -6.70
N ARG A 103 -8.87 -3.13 -6.15
CA ARG A 103 -10.01 -2.55 -6.88
C ARG A 103 -10.51 -1.28 -6.20
N ILE A 104 -10.91 -0.32 -7.02
CA ILE A 104 -11.64 0.86 -6.54
C ILE A 104 -13.03 0.39 -6.08
N THR A 105 -13.35 0.65 -4.82
CA THR A 105 -14.62 0.30 -4.18
C THR A 105 -15.54 1.49 -3.96
N GLY A 106 -15.02 2.71 -4.09
CA GLY A 106 -15.81 3.93 -3.97
C GLY A 106 -15.07 5.18 -4.41
N LYS A 107 -15.83 6.24 -4.64
CA LYS A 107 -15.33 7.61 -4.82
C LYS A 107 -16.11 8.52 -3.88
N VAL A 108 -15.40 9.29 -3.07
CA VAL A 108 -15.98 10.22 -2.09
C VAL A 108 -15.80 11.63 -2.61
N GLN A 109 -16.89 12.39 -2.74
CA GLN A 109 -16.83 13.81 -3.08
C GLN A 109 -16.25 14.59 -1.89
N VAL A 110 -15.33 15.51 -2.16
CA VAL A 110 -14.66 16.36 -1.17
C VAL A 110 -14.70 17.83 -1.64
N GLY A 111 -13.91 18.71 -1.04
CA GLY A 111 -13.82 20.10 -1.48
C GLY A 111 -12.90 20.26 -2.69
N ASP A 112 -12.82 21.50 -3.18
CA ASP A 112 -12.06 21.87 -4.39
C ASP A 112 -10.55 21.61 -4.24
N ASN A 113 -10.00 20.91 -5.22
CA ASN A 113 -8.58 20.62 -5.39
C ASN A 113 -7.97 19.87 -4.18
N PRO A 114 -8.35 18.60 -3.94
CA PRO A 114 -7.87 17.83 -2.80
C PRO A 114 -6.42 17.35 -2.96
N ILE A 115 -5.53 17.75 -2.05
CA ILE A 115 -4.08 17.46 -2.12
C ILE A 115 -3.65 16.45 -1.05
N GLY A 116 -3.36 16.91 0.18
CA GLY A 116 -2.85 16.05 1.23
C GLY A 116 -3.96 15.26 1.93
N ILE A 117 -3.63 14.04 2.33
CA ILE A 117 -4.58 13.10 2.93
C ILE A 117 -3.94 12.31 4.07
N ALA A 118 -4.70 12.06 5.14
CA ALA A 118 -4.25 11.25 6.26
C ALA A 118 -5.41 10.49 6.93
N VAL A 119 -5.14 9.28 7.42
CA VAL A 119 -6.11 8.41 8.12
C VAL A 119 -5.79 8.34 9.61
N THR A 120 -6.81 8.37 10.47
CA THR A 120 -6.64 8.16 11.91
C THR A 120 -6.10 6.76 12.24
N LYS A 121 -5.40 6.60 13.37
CA LYS A 121 -4.78 5.31 13.76
C LYS A 121 -5.79 4.17 13.98
N ASP A 122 -7.04 4.51 14.28
CA ASP A 122 -8.17 3.57 14.41
C ASP A 122 -8.86 3.26 13.06
N GLY A 123 -8.45 3.91 11.96
CA GLY A 123 -8.97 3.71 10.62
C GLY A 123 -10.36 4.29 10.37
N LYS A 124 -10.95 5.02 11.33
CA LYS A 124 -12.36 5.45 11.26
C LYS A 124 -12.58 6.77 10.53
N THR A 125 -11.54 7.59 10.37
CA THR A 125 -11.67 8.93 9.80
C THR A 125 -10.52 9.26 8.87
N VAL A 126 -10.83 9.86 7.73
CA VAL A 126 -9.85 10.40 6.79
C VAL A 126 -10.00 11.92 6.73
N TYR A 127 -8.87 12.62 6.78
CA TYR A 127 -8.79 14.07 6.65
C TYR A 127 -8.12 14.41 5.31
N VAL A 128 -8.75 15.29 4.54
CA VAL A 128 -8.31 15.68 3.20
C VAL A 128 -8.20 17.20 3.14
N ALA A 129 -7.04 17.73 2.76
CA ALA A 129 -6.86 19.15 2.52
C ALA A 129 -7.39 19.53 1.14
N ASN A 130 -8.35 20.45 1.10
CA ASN A 130 -8.94 20.98 -0.12
C ASN A 130 -8.28 22.35 -0.39
N TYR A 131 -7.31 22.38 -1.29
CA TYR A 131 -6.36 23.48 -1.47
C TYR A 131 -7.04 24.79 -1.89
N HIS A 132 -8.04 24.73 -2.77
CA HIS A 132 -8.75 25.94 -3.25
C HIS A 132 -9.95 26.32 -2.38
N SER A 133 -10.47 25.40 -1.57
CA SER A 133 -11.61 25.66 -0.68
C SER A 133 -11.21 26.13 0.73
N ASP A 134 -9.91 26.31 1.01
CA ASP A 134 -9.38 26.67 2.33
C ASP A 134 -10.00 25.83 3.48
N SER A 135 -10.13 24.52 3.26
CA SER A 135 -10.86 23.63 4.17
C SER A 135 -10.28 22.22 4.25
N ILE A 136 -10.68 21.49 5.29
CA ILE A 136 -10.46 20.06 5.44
C ILE A 136 -11.78 19.31 5.29
N SER A 137 -11.84 18.34 4.37
CA SER A 137 -12.93 17.36 4.32
C SER A 137 -12.69 16.25 5.33
N ILE A 138 -13.73 15.91 6.11
CA ILE A 138 -13.68 14.82 7.10
C ILE A 138 -14.57 13.68 6.62
N ILE A 139 -13.94 12.57 6.23
CA ILE A 139 -14.60 11.38 5.68
C ILE A 139 -14.77 10.33 6.78
N ASP A 140 -15.99 9.84 6.96
CA ASP A 140 -16.30 8.65 7.75
C ASP A 140 -16.04 7.39 6.92
N THR A 141 -15.15 6.50 7.38
CA THR A 141 -14.73 5.33 6.60
C THR A 141 -15.72 4.17 6.62
N ALA A 142 -16.70 4.21 7.53
CA ALA A 142 -17.78 3.24 7.58
C ALA A 142 -18.85 3.56 6.54
N THR A 143 -19.14 4.84 6.30
CA THR A 143 -20.12 5.27 5.29
C THR A 143 -19.50 5.68 3.96
N ASN A 144 -18.19 5.94 3.91
CA ASN A 144 -17.49 6.57 2.78
C ASN A 144 -18.16 7.89 2.35
N GLU A 145 -18.53 8.73 3.33
CA GLU A 145 -19.16 10.03 3.08
C GLU A 145 -18.34 11.15 3.74
N ALA A 146 -18.13 12.25 3.02
CA ALA A 146 -17.66 13.52 3.59
C ALA A 146 -18.88 14.31 4.08
N LYS A 147 -19.05 14.43 5.40
CA LYS A 147 -20.23 15.10 5.98
C LYS A 147 -19.99 16.57 6.30
N TYR A 148 -18.73 16.99 6.38
CA TYR A 148 -18.33 18.31 6.86
C TYR A 148 -17.04 18.79 6.18
N HIS A 149 -17.04 20.05 5.77
CA HIS A 149 -15.82 20.80 5.43
C HIS A 149 -15.51 21.76 6.58
N LEU A 150 -14.39 21.54 7.25
CA LEU A 150 -13.93 22.40 8.33
C LEU A 150 -13.00 23.46 7.73
N GLY A 151 -13.40 24.74 7.79
CA GLY A 151 -12.55 25.84 7.33
C GLY A 151 -11.23 25.88 8.10
N VAL A 152 -10.13 26.05 7.38
CA VAL A 152 -8.78 26.26 7.91
C VAL A 152 -8.20 27.53 7.28
N GLU A 153 -6.91 27.81 7.50
CA GLU A 153 -6.24 28.94 6.85
C GLU A 153 -5.93 28.65 5.37
N THR A 154 -5.47 29.69 4.67
CA THR A 154 -5.34 29.72 3.21
C THR A 154 -4.41 28.66 2.63
N ASN A 155 -4.89 27.99 1.57
CA ASN A 155 -4.20 27.00 0.75
C ASN A 155 -3.61 25.82 1.56
N PRO A 156 -4.46 24.97 2.19
CA PRO A 156 -3.98 23.80 2.93
C PRO A 156 -3.40 22.73 1.99
N ILE A 157 -2.25 22.16 2.35
CA ILE A 157 -1.61 21.05 1.60
C ILE A 157 -1.34 19.86 2.51
N GLY A 158 -0.26 19.88 3.29
CA GLY A 158 0.18 18.70 4.05
C GLY A 158 -0.71 18.44 5.25
N VAL A 159 -1.11 17.19 5.43
CA VAL A 159 -1.99 16.75 6.54
C VAL A 159 -1.33 15.62 7.29
N ALA A 160 -1.29 15.72 8.63
CA ALA A 160 -0.84 14.62 9.49
C ALA A 160 -1.73 14.49 10.73
N VAL A 161 -2.01 13.25 11.13
CA VAL A 161 -2.80 12.93 12.33
C VAL A 161 -1.88 12.34 13.39
N ASN A 162 -1.97 12.80 14.64
CA ASN A 162 -1.16 12.26 15.71
C ASN A 162 -1.58 10.83 16.08
N LYS A 163 -0.68 10.08 16.73
CA LYS A 163 -0.84 8.64 17.00
C LYS A 163 -2.13 8.27 17.74
N ASN A 164 -2.60 9.13 18.65
CA ASN A 164 -3.83 8.91 19.42
C ASN A 164 -5.09 9.43 18.71
N GLY A 165 -4.97 10.03 17.52
CA GLY A 165 -6.09 10.54 16.72
C GLY A 165 -6.76 11.78 17.31
N THR A 166 -6.15 12.46 18.28
CA THR A 166 -6.75 13.62 18.97
C THR A 166 -6.46 14.96 18.29
N ARG A 167 -5.44 15.02 17.44
CA ARG A 167 -5.00 16.23 16.74
C ARG A 167 -4.68 15.95 15.28
N VAL A 168 -5.09 16.88 14.42
CA VAL A 168 -4.66 16.94 13.02
C VAL A 168 -3.90 18.24 12.80
N TYR A 169 -2.75 18.15 12.14
CA TYR A 169 -1.91 19.28 11.78
C TYR A 169 -1.97 19.47 10.27
N VAL A 170 -2.24 20.70 9.84
CA VAL A 170 -2.42 21.04 8.43
C VAL A 170 -1.50 22.20 8.08
N ALA A 171 -0.57 21.99 7.15
CA ALA A 171 0.25 23.08 6.61
C ALA A 171 -0.57 23.94 5.65
N ASN A 172 -0.66 25.23 5.95
CA ASN A 172 -1.39 26.20 5.15
C ASN A 172 -0.39 27.04 4.36
N LEU A 173 -0.15 26.63 3.10
CA LEU A 173 0.89 27.16 2.24
C LEU A 173 0.77 28.69 2.08
N GLY A 174 -0.45 29.16 1.85
CA GLY A 174 -0.72 30.56 1.52
C GLY A 174 -0.64 31.50 2.72
N SER A 175 -0.90 31.00 3.94
CA SER A 175 -0.88 31.82 5.16
C SER A 175 0.43 31.72 5.96
N GLY A 176 1.29 30.74 5.67
CA GLY A 176 2.53 30.55 6.43
C GLY A 176 2.33 29.99 7.84
N THR A 177 1.25 29.24 8.03
CA THR A 177 0.84 28.69 9.33
C THR A 177 0.60 27.19 9.28
N VAL A 178 0.47 26.58 10.45
CA VAL A 178 -0.09 25.24 10.63
C VAL A 178 -1.38 25.33 11.43
N SER A 179 -2.49 24.90 10.84
CA SER A 179 -3.76 24.73 11.56
C SER A 179 -3.68 23.49 12.44
N VAL A 180 -4.22 23.58 13.66
CA VAL A 180 -4.30 22.45 14.60
C VAL A 180 -5.75 22.15 14.87
N ILE A 181 -6.24 20.99 14.45
CA ILE A 181 -7.64 20.59 14.62
C ILE A 181 -7.75 19.69 15.85
N ASP A 182 -8.66 20.02 16.77
CA ASP A 182 -9.11 19.10 17.81
C ASP A 182 -10.18 18.17 17.21
N THR A 183 -9.90 16.86 17.18
CA THR A 183 -10.78 15.89 16.51
C THR A 183 -12.03 15.54 17.33
N ALA A 184 -12.00 15.73 18.64
CA ALA A 184 -13.13 15.47 19.51
C ALA A 184 -14.19 16.56 19.38
N THR A 185 -13.76 17.82 19.35
CA THR A 185 -14.66 18.98 19.17
C THR A 185 -14.88 19.35 17.71
N ARG A 186 -14.03 18.86 16.79
CA ARG A 186 -14.02 19.20 15.36
C ARG A 186 -13.84 20.70 15.12
N THR A 187 -12.96 21.32 15.89
CA THR A 187 -12.68 22.76 15.81
C THR A 187 -11.21 23.01 15.54
N VAL A 188 -10.92 24.07 14.78
CA VAL A 188 -9.57 24.57 14.61
C VAL A 188 -9.16 25.36 15.85
N LEU A 189 -8.07 24.95 16.49
CA LEU A 189 -7.40 25.70 17.56
C LEU A 189 -6.60 26.84 16.94
N LYS A 190 -6.02 27.70 17.78
CA LYS A 190 -5.16 28.80 17.30
C LYS A 190 -4.04 28.25 16.38
N PRO A 191 -3.94 28.71 15.12
CA PRO A 191 -2.88 28.28 14.22
C PRO A 191 -1.49 28.68 14.71
N VAL A 192 -0.49 27.88 14.33
CA VAL A 192 0.92 28.10 14.68
C VAL A 192 1.63 28.74 13.49
N SER A 193 2.23 29.91 13.68
CA SER A 193 3.02 30.57 12.63
C SER A 193 4.35 29.84 12.46
N VAL A 194 4.64 29.37 11.25
CA VAL A 194 5.88 28.66 10.91
C VAL A 194 6.72 29.40 9.87
N GLY A 195 6.16 30.43 9.24
CA GLY A 195 6.80 31.18 8.17
C GLY A 195 6.33 30.73 6.79
N PRO A 196 6.85 31.35 5.72
CA PRO A 196 6.25 31.26 4.38
C PRO A 196 6.33 29.85 3.78
N ASN A 197 5.35 29.55 2.92
CA ASN A 197 5.27 28.35 2.07
C ASN A 197 5.45 26.99 2.79
N PRO A 198 4.80 26.73 3.94
CA PRO A 198 4.80 25.40 4.54
C PRO A 198 4.12 24.39 3.58
N TYR A 199 4.61 23.16 3.53
CA TYR A 199 4.17 22.16 2.55
C TYR A 199 3.87 20.80 3.18
N GLY A 200 4.89 19.98 3.40
CA GLY A 200 4.77 18.66 3.99
C GLY A 200 4.73 18.73 5.51
N VAL A 201 3.96 17.82 6.14
CA VAL A 201 3.82 17.72 7.59
C VAL A 201 4.03 16.28 8.03
N ALA A 202 4.88 16.06 9.04
CA ALA A 202 5.01 14.76 9.70
C ALA A 202 5.12 14.93 11.21
N ILE A 203 4.66 13.93 11.97
CA ILE A 203 4.62 13.98 13.43
C ILE A 203 5.54 12.89 13.96
N ALA A 204 6.37 13.22 14.95
CA ALA A 204 7.18 12.23 15.65
C ALA A 204 6.29 11.14 16.28
N PRO A 205 6.73 9.87 16.35
CA PRO A 205 5.92 8.78 16.91
C PRO A 205 5.47 8.98 18.37
N ASP A 206 6.20 9.79 19.14
CA ASP A 206 5.86 10.17 20.51
C ASP A 206 4.83 11.31 20.60
N GLY A 207 4.51 11.96 19.47
CA GLY A 207 3.57 13.06 19.35
C GLY A 207 4.07 14.41 19.86
N LYS A 208 5.34 14.54 20.25
CA LYS A 208 5.87 15.77 20.87
C LYS A 208 6.33 16.82 19.87
N THR A 209 6.70 16.38 18.67
CA THR A 209 7.25 17.27 17.63
C THR A 209 6.51 17.08 16.32
N VAL A 210 6.14 18.19 15.67
CA VAL A 210 5.67 18.23 14.28
C VAL A 210 6.73 18.87 13.40
N TYR A 211 7.12 18.19 12.34
CA TYR A 211 8.05 18.68 11.33
C TYR A 211 7.27 19.20 10.14
N VAL A 212 7.62 20.40 9.69
CA VAL A 212 6.95 21.11 8.59
C VAL A 212 8.01 21.57 7.60
N THR A 213 7.95 21.11 6.37
CA THR A 213 8.86 21.56 5.31
C THR A 213 8.39 22.88 4.73
N HIS A 214 9.33 23.69 4.26
CA HIS A 214 9.03 24.97 3.61
C HIS A 214 9.59 24.98 2.20
N ILE A 215 8.73 24.88 1.19
CA ILE A 215 9.17 24.96 -0.20
C ILE A 215 9.80 26.33 -0.47
N ASN A 216 10.74 26.36 -1.41
CA ASN A 216 11.42 27.59 -1.84
C ASN A 216 12.21 28.30 -0.73
N SER A 217 12.68 27.59 0.31
CA SER A 217 13.36 28.23 1.44
C SER A 217 14.55 27.46 2.06
N GLY A 218 14.75 26.18 1.74
CA GLY A 218 15.74 25.32 2.40
C GLY A 218 15.51 25.11 3.90
N LYS A 219 14.27 25.28 4.41
CA LYS A 219 13.94 25.24 5.85
C LYS A 219 12.96 24.14 6.20
N ILE A 220 13.07 23.67 7.44
CA ILE A 220 12.09 22.83 8.14
C ILE A 220 11.78 23.51 9.49
N SER A 221 10.52 23.68 9.81
CA SER A 221 10.07 24.09 11.14
C SER A 221 9.75 22.85 11.99
N MET A 222 10.17 22.88 13.26
CA MET A 222 9.80 21.93 14.29
C MET A 222 8.88 22.62 15.28
N ILE A 223 7.66 22.10 15.45
CA ILE A 223 6.69 22.60 16.41
C ILE A 223 6.69 21.67 17.63
N ASP A 224 6.99 22.21 18.81
CA ASP A 224 6.73 21.55 20.09
C ASP A 224 5.21 21.52 20.33
N THR A 225 4.60 20.35 20.45
CA THR A 225 3.13 20.23 20.52
C THR A 225 2.52 20.62 21.86
N ALA A 226 3.32 20.73 22.92
CA ALA A 226 2.85 21.16 24.23
C ALA A 226 2.82 22.69 24.35
N MET A 227 3.83 23.36 23.77
CA MET A 227 4.01 24.80 23.89
C MET A 227 3.66 25.58 22.61
N ASN A 228 3.55 24.91 21.47
CA ASN A 228 3.49 25.51 20.14
C ASN A 228 4.70 26.42 19.81
N ASN A 229 5.85 26.13 20.40
CA ASN A 229 7.10 26.82 20.08
C ASN A 229 7.69 26.26 18.79
N VAL A 230 8.25 27.14 17.96
CA VAL A 230 8.83 26.77 16.66
C VAL A 230 10.35 26.94 16.68
N THR A 231 11.07 25.88 16.32
CA THR A 231 12.50 25.91 16.02
C THR A 231 12.72 25.57 14.55
N VAL A 232 13.84 26.02 13.96
CA VAL A 232 14.11 25.85 12.52
C VAL A 232 15.37 25.02 12.30
N ILE A 233 15.28 24.04 11.41
CA ILE A 233 16.41 23.32 10.82
C ILE A 233 16.59 23.82 9.39
N ASN A 234 17.83 24.15 9.01
CA ASN A 234 18.15 24.48 7.62
C ASN A 234 18.65 23.21 6.91
N THR A 235 18.01 22.80 5.82
CA THR A 235 18.43 21.64 4.99
C THR A 235 19.61 21.96 4.08
N GLY A 236 19.99 23.23 4.02
CA GLY A 236 21.10 23.78 3.25
C GLY A 236 20.80 25.23 2.89
N THR A 237 21.78 25.92 2.32
CA THR A 237 21.59 27.28 1.81
C THR A 237 21.19 27.19 0.34
N ALA A 238 20.07 27.79 -0.04
CA ALA A 238 19.81 28.08 -1.44
C ALA A 238 20.94 28.99 -1.95
N THR A 239 21.64 28.58 -3.01
CA THR A 239 22.61 29.45 -3.69
C THR A 239 21.93 30.14 -4.85
N GLU A 240 22.51 31.22 -5.37
CA GLU A 240 22.00 31.90 -6.58
C GLU A 240 21.86 30.96 -7.79
N SER A 241 22.55 29.82 -7.75
CA SER A 241 22.54 28.75 -8.75
C SER A 241 21.76 27.49 -8.34
N LEU A 242 21.19 27.40 -7.14
CA LEU A 242 20.48 26.20 -6.71
C LEU A 242 19.49 26.50 -5.58
N ASP A 243 18.21 26.58 -5.92
CA ASP A 243 17.14 26.66 -4.95
C ASP A 243 16.83 25.26 -4.39
N LEU A 244 17.17 25.03 -3.12
CA LEU A 244 16.70 23.88 -2.37
C LEU A 244 15.24 24.08 -1.93
N SER A 245 14.39 23.12 -2.26
CA SER A 245 12.97 23.14 -1.94
C SER A 245 12.57 21.85 -1.21
N PRO A 246 12.52 21.85 0.12
CA PRO A 246 11.94 20.76 0.93
C PRO A 246 10.46 20.52 0.60
N PHE A 247 10.11 19.33 0.12
CA PHE A 247 8.73 18.91 -0.20
C PHE A 247 8.21 17.93 0.85
N GLY A 248 8.29 16.62 0.61
CA GLY A 248 7.82 15.59 1.53
C GLY A 248 8.74 15.45 2.74
N VAL A 249 8.13 15.05 3.86
CA VAL A 249 8.83 14.73 5.11
C VAL A 249 8.25 13.47 5.73
N ALA A 250 9.12 12.59 6.24
CA ALA A 250 8.74 11.40 6.98
C ALA A 250 9.61 11.25 8.23
N VAL A 251 9.06 10.66 9.29
CA VAL A 251 9.80 10.32 10.52
C VAL A 251 9.93 8.81 10.61
N SER A 252 11.11 8.30 10.99
CA SER A 252 11.31 6.87 11.21
C SER A 252 10.36 6.32 12.29
N PRO A 253 9.98 5.02 12.23
CA PRO A 253 9.05 4.45 13.20
C PRO A 253 9.51 4.52 14.67
N ASP A 254 10.83 4.51 14.89
CA ASP A 254 11.47 4.68 16.20
C ASP A 254 11.63 6.15 16.62
N GLY A 255 11.35 7.10 15.73
CA GLY A 255 11.49 8.53 15.95
C GLY A 255 12.93 9.06 15.92
N SER A 256 13.92 8.23 15.58
CA SER A 256 15.34 8.62 15.61
C SER A 256 15.80 9.43 14.39
N ARG A 257 15.04 9.40 13.29
CA ARG A 257 15.39 10.06 12.03
C ARG A 257 14.21 10.81 11.41
N VAL A 258 14.51 11.93 10.77
CA VAL A 258 13.61 12.61 9.83
C VAL A 258 14.23 12.59 8.45
N TYR A 259 13.43 12.25 7.46
CA TYR A 259 13.80 12.19 6.06
C TYR A 259 13.05 13.28 5.30
N VAL A 260 13.78 14.11 4.55
CA VAL A 260 13.19 15.22 3.80
C VAL A 260 13.60 15.13 2.34
N ALA A 261 12.61 15.05 1.46
CA ALA A 261 12.80 15.13 0.02
C ALA A 261 13.04 16.59 -0.40
N ASN A 262 14.21 16.86 -0.98
CA ASN A 262 14.61 18.18 -1.45
C ASN A 262 14.62 18.21 -2.98
N HIS A 263 13.61 18.86 -3.53
CA HIS A 263 13.55 19.22 -4.94
C HIS A 263 14.54 20.37 -5.22
N LYS A 264 15.33 20.24 -6.28
CA LYS A 264 16.13 21.32 -6.84
C LYS A 264 15.45 21.89 -8.08
N ARG A 265 15.00 23.15 -8.00
CA ARG A 265 14.37 23.82 -9.14
C ARG A 265 15.41 24.17 -10.21
N THR A 266 14.99 24.14 -11.47
CA THR A 266 15.84 24.48 -12.62
C THR A 266 16.20 25.96 -12.61
N ILE A 267 17.48 26.26 -12.80
CA ILE A 267 17.99 27.62 -12.99
C ILE A 267 17.49 28.15 -14.35
N LYS A 268 17.08 29.41 -14.40
CA LYS A 268 16.77 30.10 -15.67
C LYS A 268 17.95 29.95 -16.66
N GLY A 269 17.73 29.23 -17.76
CA GLY A 269 18.74 28.99 -18.81
C GLY A 269 19.33 27.58 -18.85
N ILE A 270 19.01 26.70 -17.91
CA ILE A 270 19.29 25.27 -18.00
C ILE A 270 17.99 24.56 -18.43
N SER A 271 18.06 23.69 -19.43
CA SER A 271 16.87 23.00 -19.98
C SER A 271 16.50 21.73 -19.22
N ASP A 272 17.41 21.14 -18.45
CA ASP A 272 17.17 19.90 -17.70
C ASP A 272 17.14 20.13 -16.19
N THR A 273 16.13 19.58 -15.53
CA THR A 273 15.97 19.68 -14.08
C THR A 273 17.02 18.81 -13.37
N PRO A 274 17.81 19.36 -12.43
CA PRO A 274 18.84 18.59 -11.74
C PRO A 274 18.27 17.53 -10.80
N SER A 275 19.06 16.49 -10.55
CA SER A 275 18.80 15.47 -9.52
C SER A 275 18.65 16.08 -8.11
N GLY A 276 17.62 15.67 -7.39
CA GLY A 276 17.33 16.11 -6.02
C GLY A 276 18.14 15.36 -4.96
N THR A 277 17.79 15.58 -3.70
CA THR A 277 18.38 14.83 -2.56
C THR A 277 17.33 14.47 -1.52
N VAL A 278 17.63 13.48 -0.68
CA VAL A 278 16.98 13.27 0.61
C VAL A 278 17.95 13.66 1.72
N SER A 279 17.57 14.62 2.56
CA SER A 279 18.29 14.92 3.80
C SER A 279 17.87 13.94 4.89
N VAL A 280 18.85 13.38 5.58
CA VAL A 280 18.66 12.52 6.76
C VAL A 280 19.05 13.32 7.98
N ILE A 281 18.09 13.55 8.88
CA ILE A 281 18.24 14.38 10.08
C ILE A 281 18.19 13.48 11.31
N ASP A 282 19.15 13.62 12.20
CA ASP A 282 19.14 12.99 13.51
C ASP A 282 18.29 13.81 14.49
N THR A 283 17.28 13.19 15.11
CA THR A 283 16.31 13.91 15.96
C THR A 283 16.83 14.25 17.34
N ALA A 284 17.91 13.60 17.80
CA ALA A 284 18.53 13.91 19.08
C ALA A 284 19.34 15.22 19.00
N THR A 285 19.95 15.47 17.84
CA THR A 285 20.84 16.62 17.59
C THR A 285 20.24 17.67 16.66
N ASN A 286 19.09 17.41 16.04
CA ASN A 286 18.44 18.23 15.01
C ASN A 286 19.40 18.62 13.86
N SER A 287 20.32 17.72 13.53
CA SER A 287 21.40 17.96 12.57
C SER A 287 21.30 17.00 11.39
N ILE A 288 21.63 17.50 10.20
CA ILE A 288 21.72 16.66 9.00
C ILE A 288 22.96 15.77 9.11
N ILE A 289 22.78 14.47 8.98
CA ILE A 289 23.86 13.47 9.05
C ILE A 289 24.17 12.85 7.68
N ALA A 290 23.28 12.97 6.71
CA ALA A 290 23.50 12.55 5.33
C ALA A 290 22.62 13.33 4.35
N ASN A 291 23.10 13.43 3.11
CA ASN A 291 22.30 13.84 1.96
C ASN A 291 22.45 12.78 0.86
N VAL A 292 21.37 12.07 0.56
CA VAL A 292 21.36 11.00 -0.45
C VAL A 292 20.87 11.57 -1.77
N THR A 293 21.66 11.49 -2.83
CA THR A 293 21.20 11.93 -4.16
C THR A 293 20.17 10.95 -4.72
N VAL A 294 19.04 11.48 -5.19
CA VAL A 294 17.94 10.76 -5.85
C VAL A 294 17.70 11.34 -7.23
N ASP A 295 16.70 10.84 -7.96
CA ASP A 295 16.36 11.37 -9.29
C ASP A 295 15.72 12.77 -9.21
N LYS A 296 15.06 13.19 -10.30
CA LYS A 296 14.65 14.57 -10.55
C LYS A 296 13.32 14.87 -9.86
N CYS A 297 13.26 16.01 -9.17
CA CYS A 297 12.08 16.50 -8.44
C CYS A 297 11.50 15.50 -7.42
N PRO A 298 12.26 15.11 -6.38
CA PRO A 298 11.69 14.31 -5.30
C PRO A 298 10.59 15.08 -4.56
N CYS A 299 9.42 14.47 -4.41
CA CYS A 299 8.23 15.06 -3.79
C CYS A 299 7.86 14.28 -2.52
N GLY A 300 7.01 13.27 -2.63
CA GLY A 300 6.59 12.41 -1.53
C GLY A 300 7.72 11.49 -1.03
N VAL A 301 7.78 11.29 0.27
CA VAL A 301 8.71 10.38 0.93
C VAL A 301 8.00 9.62 2.05
N SER A 302 8.22 8.32 2.14
CA SER A 302 7.69 7.48 3.22
C SER A 302 8.69 6.40 3.58
N VAL A 303 8.75 6.08 4.87
CA VAL A 303 9.53 4.99 5.43
C VAL A 303 8.64 3.77 5.60
N ASN A 304 9.18 2.58 5.37
CA ASN A 304 8.44 1.35 5.54
C ASN A 304 8.28 0.97 7.02
N LYS A 305 7.41 0.00 7.33
CA LYS A 305 6.98 -0.30 8.71
C LYS A 305 8.13 -0.63 9.66
N ASP A 306 9.14 -1.37 9.19
CA ASP A 306 10.30 -1.78 10.00
C ASP A 306 11.42 -0.72 10.03
N GLY A 307 11.27 0.37 9.28
CA GLY A 307 12.24 1.46 9.25
C GLY A 307 13.48 1.19 8.41
N THR A 308 13.56 0.10 7.67
CA THR A 308 14.77 -0.32 6.93
C THR A 308 14.90 0.29 5.54
N LYS A 309 13.78 0.67 4.91
CA LYS A 309 13.73 1.24 3.57
C LYS A 309 12.95 2.54 3.54
N LEU A 310 13.46 3.50 2.78
CA LEU A 310 12.80 4.75 2.45
C LEU A 310 12.45 4.76 0.97
N TYR A 311 11.24 5.18 0.63
CA TYR A 311 10.76 5.32 -0.74
C TYR A 311 10.53 6.79 -1.05
N VAL A 312 10.95 7.24 -2.22
CA VAL A 312 10.90 8.65 -2.63
C VAL A 312 10.33 8.74 -4.05
N ALA A 313 9.20 9.39 -4.22
CA ALA A 313 8.61 9.65 -5.53
C ALA A 313 9.35 10.82 -6.21
N ASN A 314 9.87 10.57 -7.41
CA ASN A 314 10.63 11.54 -8.20
C ASN A 314 9.79 11.98 -9.41
N SER A 315 9.10 13.11 -9.28
CA SER A 315 8.01 13.48 -10.21
C SER A 315 8.49 13.67 -11.65
N ASN A 316 9.65 14.29 -11.87
CA ASN A 316 10.11 14.64 -13.22
C ASN A 316 10.94 13.53 -13.89
N SER A 317 11.27 12.46 -13.17
CA SER A 317 11.91 11.27 -13.74
C SER A 317 10.96 10.08 -13.87
N SER A 318 9.72 10.18 -13.36
CA SER A 318 8.74 9.07 -13.38
C SER A 318 9.29 7.81 -12.71
N THR A 319 10.00 7.99 -11.58
CA THR A 319 10.64 6.93 -10.82
C THR A 319 10.35 7.03 -9.32
N VAL A 320 10.53 5.91 -8.62
CA VAL A 320 10.63 5.86 -7.16
C VAL A 320 12.01 5.37 -6.76
N SER A 321 12.76 6.20 -6.04
CA SER A 321 14.05 5.80 -5.46
C SER A 321 13.82 5.08 -4.13
N ILE A 322 14.55 3.97 -3.92
CA ILE A 322 14.50 3.15 -2.70
C ILE A 322 15.85 3.25 -2.02
N ILE A 323 15.88 3.68 -0.76
CA ILE A 323 17.09 3.95 0.01
C ILE A 323 17.13 3.00 1.22
N ASP A 324 18.28 2.39 1.46
CA ASP A 324 18.59 1.69 2.71
C ASP A 324 18.82 2.73 3.81
N THR A 325 18.01 2.70 4.88
CA THR A 325 18.08 3.71 5.95
C THR A 325 19.27 3.55 6.88
N LYS A 326 19.91 2.37 6.89
CA LYS A 326 21.08 2.07 7.72
C LYS A 326 22.35 2.58 7.04
N THR A 327 22.48 2.41 5.73
CA THR A 327 23.66 2.82 4.96
C THR A 327 23.48 4.18 4.27
N ASN A 328 22.27 4.71 4.22
CA ASN A 328 21.91 5.93 3.48
C ASN A 328 22.31 5.84 2.00
N SER A 329 22.07 4.69 1.37
CA SER A 329 22.43 4.44 -0.03
C SER A 329 21.23 3.97 -0.83
N ILE A 330 21.18 4.34 -2.13
CA ILE A 330 20.18 3.84 -3.07
C ILE A 330 20.34 2.33 -3.21
N ILE A 331 19.25 1.59 -2.95
CA ILE A 331 19.11 0.16 -3.21
C ILE A 331 18.65 -0.04 -4.65
N ASP A 332 17.67 0.74 -5.09
CA ASP A 332 16.98 0.55 -6.36
C ASP A 332 16.26 1.83 -6.80
N THR A 333 15.91 1.87 -8.08
CA THR A 333 15.07 2.92 -8.69
C THR A 333 14.04 2.27 -9.59
N VAL A 334 12.77 2.41 -9.23
CA VAL A 334 11.65 1.71 -9.88
C VAL A 334 10.91 2.68 -10.81
N PRO A 335 10.79 2.40 -12.12
CA PRO A 335 9.94 3.18 -13.02
C PRO A 335 8.46 3.06 -12.64
N VAL A 336 7.73 4.17 -12.67
CA VAL A 336 6.29 4.27 -12.39
C VAL A 336 5.60 5.12 -13.48
N GLY A 337 4.36 5.56 -13.24
CA GLY A 337 3.65 6.49 -14.13
C GLY A 337 4.25 7.90 -14.17
N ASP A 338 3.66 8.78 -14.97
CA ASP A 338 4.15 10.16 -15.13
C ASP A 338 3.76 11.04 -13.94
N MET A 339 4.68 11.89 -13.49
CA MET A 339 4.52 12.80 -12.36
C MET A 339 4.08 12.12 -11.03
N PRO A 340 4.84 11.14 -10.49
CA PRO A 340 4.53 10.58 -9.18
C PRO A 340 4.66 11.63 -8.06
N SER A 341 3.61 11.80 -7.24
CA SER A 341 3.58 12.80 -6.15
C SER A 341 3.73 12.17 -4.77
N ALA A 342 2.86 11.22 -4.42
CA ALA A 342 2.88 10.41 -3.20
C ALA A 342 2.92 11.19 -1.86
N LEU A 343 2.08 12.22 -1.70
CA LEU A 343 2.00 12.96 -0.44
C LEU A 343 1.19 12.18 0.61
N GLY A 344 1.83 11.78 1.70
CA GLY A 344 1.20 11.08 2.82
C GLY A 344 1.88 9.76 3.17
N GLN A 345 1.15 8.88 3.85
CA GLN A 345 1.62 7.55 4.25
C GLN A 345 1.25 6.52 3.18
N PHE A 346 2.18 6.24 2.27
CA PHE A 346 1.92 5.45 1.07
C PHE A 346 2.48 4.03 1.08
N ILE A 347 3.00 3.57 2.20
CA ILE A 347 3.54 2.21 2.36
C ILE A 347 2.73 1.47 3.41
N GLY A 348 2.33 0.23 3.12
CA GLY A 348 1.79 -0.67 4.13
C GLY A 348 1.46 -2.05 3.59
N SER A 349 1.12 -2.95 4.51
CA SER A 349 0.83 -4.35 4.19
C SER A 349 -0.69 -4.56 4.12
N PRO A 350 -1.24 -5.06 3.01
CA PRO A 350 -2.61 -5.54 2.95
C PRO A 350 -2.86 -6.58 4.06
N PRO A 351 -4.10 -6.67 4.56
CA PRO A 351 -4.48 -7.77 5.43
C PRO A 351 -4.19 -9.08 4.70
N GLN A 352 -3.68 -10.06 5.44
CA GLN A 352 -3.50 -11.39 4.90
C GLN A 352 -4.86 -11.90 4.45
N VAL A 353 -5.05 -12.09 3.14
CA VAL A 353 -6.16 -12.90 2.65
C VAL A 353 -5.71 -14.34 2.88
N PRO A 354 -6.33 -15.09 3.81
CA PRO A 354 -6.08 -16.52 3.87
C PRO A 354 -6.30 -17.07 2.47
N LYS A 355 -5.35 -17.84 1.93
CA LYS A 355 -5.43 -18.45 0.59
C LYS A 355 -6.53 -19.54 0.56
N TYR A 356 -7.76 -19.20 0.91
CA TYR A 356 -8.94 -20.05 0.85
C TYR A 356 -9.73 -19.62 -0.38
N SER A 357 -9.39 -20.25 -1.50
CA SER A 357 -10.15 -20.08 -2.73
C SER A 357 -11.48 -20.87 -2.60
N PRO A 358 -12.64 -20.26 -2.87
CA PRO A 358 -13.93 -20.96 -3.03
C PRO A 358 -13.86 -22.10 -4.07
N ILE A 359 -12.89 -22.02 -4.98
CA ILE A 359 -12.58 -23.06 -5.97
C ILE A 359 -12.17 -24.37 -5.28
N ARG A 360 -11.58 -24.34 -4.06
CA ARG A 360 -11.17 -25.55 -3.36
C ARG A 360 -12.35 -26.36 -2.83
N GLU A 361 -13.34 -25.73 -2.19
CA GLU A 361 -14.57 -26.45 -1.78
C GLU A 361 -15.34 -26.97 -2.99
N TYR A 362 -15.39 -26.19 -4.07
CA TYR A 362 -16.00 -26.60 -5.32
C TYR A 362 -15.26 -27.81 -5.93
N LEU A 363 -13.94 -27.77 -6.00
CA LEU A 363 -13.10 -28.88 -6.50
C LEU A 363 -13.21 -30.11 -5.61
N ASP A 364 -13.16 -29.97 -4.28
CA ASP A 364 -13.29 -31.09 -3.34
C ASP A 364 -14.70 -31.73 -3.46
N SER A 365 -15.74 -30.92 -3.67
CA SER A 365 -17.11 -31.39 -3.94
C SER A 365 -17.21 -32.16 -5.26
N VAL A 366 -16.62 -31.62 -6.33
CA VAL A 366 -16.59 -32.24 -7.67
C VAL A 366 -15.78 -33.55 -7.66
N ILE A 367 -14.60 -33.56 -7.03
CA ILE A 367 -13.76 -34.77 -6.87
C ILE A 367 -14.51 -35.83 -6.07
N GLY A 368 -15.17 -35.45 -4.97
CA GLY A 368 -16.00 -36.36 -4.17
C GLY A 368 -17.17 -36.94 -4.96
N LEU A 369 -17.79 -36.16 -5.85
CA LEU A 369 -18.87 -36.63 -6.72
C LEU A 369 -18.38 -37.63 -7.78
N ILE A 370 -17.23 -37.34 -8.42
CA ILE A 370 -16.60 -38.24 -9.40
C ILE A 370 -16.23 -39.57 -8.74
N HIS A 371 -15.65 -39.54 -7.54
CA HIS A 371 -15.25 -40.73 -6.81
C HIS A 371 -16.45 -41.65 -6.46
N ARG A 372 -17.53 -41.08 -5.92
CA ARG A 372 -18.76 -41.84 -5.62
C ARG A 372 -19.38 -42.46 -6.87
N THR A 373 -19.38 -41.72 -7.98
CA THR A 373 -19.91 -42.18 -9.27
C THR A 373 -19.07 -43.35 -9.81
N TYR A 374 -17.75 -43.27 -9.70
CA TYR A 374 -16.84 -44.33 -10.13
C TYR A 374 -17.02 -45.62 -9.31
N ILE A 375 -17.10 -45.53 -7.97
CA ILE A 375 -17.36 -46.69 -7.11
C ILE A 375 -18.70 -47.34 -7.48
N SER A 376 -19.75 -46.54 -7.62
CA SER A 376 -21.09 -47.04 -7.94
C SER A 376 -21.12 -47.76 -9.29
N ILE A 377 -20.43 -47.23 -10.31
CA ILE A 377 -20.28 -47.88 -11.62
C ILE A 377 -19.47 -49.19 -11.49
N ASN A 378 -18.40 -49.20 -10.70
CA ASN A 378 -17.55 -50.37 -10.54
C ASN A 378 -18.24 -51.49 -9.74
N GLU A 379 -19.08 -51.16 -8.75
CA GLU A 379 -19.93 -52.12 -8.04
C GLU A 379 -21.06 -52.67 -8.93
N LEU A 380 -21.66 -51.82 -9.76
CA LEU A 380 -22.68 -52.24 -10.73
C LEU A 380 -22.12 -53.20 -11.80
N ILE A 381 -20.83 -53.10 -12.09
CA ILE A 381 -20.16 -53.85 -13.17
C ILE A 381 -19.38 -55.06 -12.64
N ASN A 382 -18.88 -55.05 -11.40
CA ASN A 382 -18.18 -56.17 -10.77
C ASN A 382 -19.10 -57.20 -10.09
N GLY A 383 -20.26 -57.46 -10.69
CA GLY A 383 -20.73 -58.84 -10.74
C GLY A 383 -19.73 -59.70 -11.52
N VAL A 384 -18.69 -60.20 -10.84
CA VAL A 384 -17.86 -61.40 -11.15
C VAL A 384 -16.46 -61.23 -11.81
N GLN A 385 -15.96 -60.05 -12.23
CA GLN A 385 -14.59 -59.97 -12.85
C GLN A 385 -13.63 -58.90 -12.31
N GLY A 386 -13.68 -58.62 -11.00
CA GLY A 386 -12.94 -57.52 -10.37
C GLY A 386 -11.53 -57.82 -9.82
N PHE A 387 -10.78 -58.81 -10.33
CA PHE A 387 -9.48 -59.17 -9.71
C PHE A 387 -8.25 -58.53 -10.38
N VAL A 388 -8.34 -58.15 -11.67
CA VAL A 388 -7.18 -57.62 -12.42
C VAL A 388 -7.02 -56.10 -12.29
N LEU A 389 -8.09 -55.37 -11.98
CA LEU A 389 -8.04 -53.89 -11.80
C LEU A 389 -7.68 -53.42 -10.38
N GLY A 390 -7.67 -54.32 -9.38
CA GLY A 390 -7.27 -53.98 -8.01
C GLY A 390 -5.80 -53.53 -7.89
N ILE A 391 -4.93 -54.00 -8.79
CA ILE A 391 -3.50 -53.69 -8.80
C ILE A 391 -3.22 -52.27 -9.34
N VAL A 392 -4.00 -51.80 -10.31
CA VAL A 392 -3.89 -50.41 -10.81
C VAL A 392 -4.41 -49.43 -9.74
N SER A 393 -5.42 -49.83 -8.98
CA SER A 393 -5.98 -49.05 -7.86
C SER A 393 -5.00 -48.90 -6.69
N SER A 394 -4.20 -49.92 -6.35
CA SER A 394 -3.23 -49.81 -5.23
C SER A 394 -2.05 -48.91 -5.57
N VAL A 395 -1.62 -48.90 -6.84
CA VAL A 395 -0.55 -48.00 -7.32
C VAL A 395 -1.05 -46.55 -7.35
N PHE A 396 -2.29 -46.32 -7.79
CA PHE A 396 -2.91 -44.98 -7.77
C PHE A 396 -3.10 -44.45 -6.34
N TYR A 397 -3.47 -45.33 -5.38
CA TYR A 397 -3.66 -44.95 -3.98
C TYR A 397 -2.34 -44.67 -3.25
N GLY A 398 -1.28 -45.42 -3.54
CA GLY A 398 0.06 -45.18 -2.98
C GLY A 398 0.63 -43.82 -3.43
N VAL A 399 0.47 -43.49 -4.71
CA VAL A 399 0.89 -42.19 -5.26
C VAL A 399 0.06 -41.03 -4.69
N LEU A 400 -1.26 -41.24 -4.47
CA LEU A 400 -2.13 -40.22 -3.90
C LEU A 400 -1.92 -40.02 -2.39
N SER A 401 -1.64 -41.09 -1.63
CA SER A 401 -1.38 -40.99 -0.19
C SER A 401 -0.02 -40.39 0.15
N ASP A 402 0.96 -40.55 -0.74
CA ASP A 402 2.30 -39.99 -0.56
C ASP A 402 2.39 -38.52 -1.00
N LEU A 403 1.48 -38.04 -1.88
CA LEU A 403 1.39 -36.62 -2.28
C LEU A 403 0.57 -35.74 -1.31
N ILE A 404 -0.33 -36.31 -0.51
CA ILE A 404 -1.19 -35.55 0.40
C ILE A 404 -0.59 -35.59 1.81
N SER A 405 0.26 -34.59 2.10
CA SER A 405 0.74 -34.05 3.39
C SER A 405 0.55 -34.87 4.70
N PRO A 406 1.57 -34.93 5.60
CA PRO A 406 1.53 -35.67 6.86
C PRO A 406 0.36 -35.34 7.83
N VAL A 407 -0.35 -34.22 7.63
CA VAL A 407 -1.51 -33.79 8.43
C VAL A 407 -2.72 -34.75 8.32
N ILE A 408 -2.85 -35.49 7.22
CA ILE A 408 -3.94 -36.48 7.06
C ILE A 408 -3.61 -37.80 7.78
N ARG A 409 -2.33 -38.18 7.91
CA ARG A 409 -1.92 -39.39 8.63
C ARG A 409 -2.30 -39.34 10.11
N GLU A 410 -2.25 -38.17 10.73
CA GLU A 410 -2.59 -38.01 12.15
C GLU A 410 -4.10 -38.10 12.40
N LYS A 411 -4.95 -37.57 11.50
CA LYS A 411 -6.41 -37.63 11.63
C LYS A 411 -7.06 -38.95 11.20
N LEU A 412 -6.42 -39.73 10.32
CA LEU A 412 -6.95 -41.02 9.86
C LEU A 412 -6.35 -42.24 10.58
N GLY A 413 -5.15 -42.11 11.16
CA GLY A 413 -4.49 -43.19 11.92
C GLY A 413 -5.27 -43.65 13.17
N GLU A 414 -6.10 -42.77 13.75
CA GLU A 414 -6.95 -43.10 14.90
C GLU A 414 -8.24 -43.84 14.51
N ARG A 415 -8.71 -43.74 13.25
CA ARG A 415 -9.98 -44.36 12.84
C ARG A 415 -9.85 -45.80 12.29
N PHE A 416 -8.65 -46.27 12.01
CA PHE A 416 -8.43 -47.62 11.46
C PHE A 416 -7.83 -48.64 12.44
N LYS A 417 -7.65 -48.30 13.73
CA LYS A 417 -7.28 -49.28 14.77
C LYS A 417 -8.46 -50.01 15.44
N LYS A 418 -9.70 -49.79 14.98
CA LYS A 418 -10.88 -50.54 15.43
C LYS A 418 -11.77 -50.93 14.26
N LYS A 419 -11.41 -52.00 13.55
CA LYS A 419 -12.32 -53.05 13.09
C LYS A 419 -11.54 -54.20 12.48
#